data_AF-A0A543D3E9-F1
#
_entry.id   AF-A0A543D3E9-F1
#
_cell.length_a   1.000
_cell.length_b   1.000
_cell.length_c   1.000
_cell.angle_alpha   90.00
_cell.angle_beta   90.00
_cell.angle_gamma   90.00
#
_symmetry.space_group_name_H-M   'P 1'
#
loop_
_entity.id
_entity.type
_entity.pdbx_description
1 polymer ?
#
loop_
_entity_poly.entity_id
_entity_poly.type
_entity_poly.pdbx_seq_one_letter_code
_entity_poly.pdbx_strand_id
1 'polypeptide(L)'
;MLSWIRRRTDQVNDADRAVSRAISALPPSPLDTAMKTVSTAANHSMLWFAVAAILAARRGASRKAAARGVLAIAGASATANGLFKPLLPRRRPAASELPAYQTLPNPPTSSSFPSGHAASAAAFATAVAMESPRLGPALAPLAASVAYSRVHVGVHWGSDVLAGAALGSGIALATHRWWPVRRTDEARARPLDAVPELPRGKGLVLVSNQRSGDPDYDPATDLEAALPDAVVVRAAPGRDLDEQLDAAVAERDGWVRAVGVAGGDGSVAAAAAVAGRRDLPLVVVPTGTLNHFARDVGVYDMQEAVDATGAGEAVAVDLGLIDVHPGHGSDPHTGDVVRTRCFLNTASIGSYPELVRLREKWQPRWGKWPAFAAALVVVLRRSEPVQIKVDGRWLAVWFLFVGNGPYHPRGMVPAWRPSLDSGLLDVRWLRADIRFSRLRAVLALVLAALGHSRVYHQREVGVLDVELAVPGMLATDGEVIETAGRYTFRVAERPIPVYRRDEERWTGRHRPFLG
;
A
#
# COMPACT_ATOMS: atom_id res chain seq x y z
N MET A 1 -35.63 -10.60 -27.72
CA MET A 1 -35.01 -10.10 -26.47
C MET A 1 -36.03 -9.83 -25.36
N LEU A 2 -37.08 -9.04 -25.60
CA LEU A 2 -38.10 -8.68 -24.59
C LEU A 2 -38.90 -9.87 -24.00
N SER A 3 -39.30 -10.85 -24.83
CA SER A 3 -40.02 -12.05 -24.37
C SER A 3 -39.16 -12.98 -23.50
N TRP A 4 -37.85 -13.02 -23.77
CA TRP A 4 -36.89 -13.78 -22.97
C TRP A 4 -36.65 -13.13 -21.60
N ILE A 5 -36.48 -11.79 -21.58
CA ILE A 5 -36.37 -11.02 -20.33
C ILE A 5 -37.63 -11.20 -19.48
N ARG A 6 -38.82 -11.07 -20.07
CA ARG A 6 -40.09 -11.23 -19.36
C ARG A 6 -40.22 -12.62 -18.71
N ARG A 7 -39.95 -13.69 -19.47
CA ARG A 7 -39.95 -15.07 -18.94
C ARG A 7 -38.97 -15.27 -17.79
N ARG A 8 -37.76 -14.71 -17.87
CA ARG A 8 -36.77 -14.76 -16.78
C ARG A 8 -37.26 -14.02 -15.54
N THR A 9 -37.86 -12.83 -15.72
CA THR A 9 -38.43 -12.05 -14.61
C THR A 9 -39.58 -12.81 -13.92
N ASP A 10 -40.46 -13.44 -14.70
CA ASP A 10 -41.58 -14.22 -14.18
C ASP A 10 -41.09 -15.43 -13.37
N GLN A 11 -40.09 -16.16 -13.87
CA GLN A 11 -39.45 -17.28 -13.15
C GLN A 11 -38.85 -16.84 -11.80
N VAL A 12 -38.17 -15.68 -11.77
CA VAL A 12 -37.59 -15.13 -10.53
C VAL A 12 -38.70 -14.77 -9.53
N ASN A 13 -39.78 -14.14 -9.99
CA ASN A 13 -40.91 -13.79 -9.13
C ASN A 13 -41.60 -15.03 -8.55
N ASP A 14 -41.75 -16.09 -9.33
CA ASP A 14 -42.37 -17.33 -8.85
C ASP A 14 -41.51 -18.06 -7.83
N ALA A 15 -40.19 -18.09 -8.04
CA ALA A 15 -39.24 -18.60 -7.07
C ALA A 15 -39.26 -17.78 -5.75
N ASP A 16 -39.26 -16.46 -5.85
CA ASP A 16 -39.34 -15.57 -4.69
C ASP A 16 -40.64 -15.79 -3.88
N ARG A 17 -41.77 -15.96 -4.55
CA ARG A 17 -43.05 -16.30 -3.91
C ARG A 17 -43.04 -17.67 -3.27
N ALA A 18 -42.38 -18.66 -3.88
CA ALA A 18 -42.26 -20.00 -3.32
C ALA A 18 -41.44 -19.97 -2.02
N VAL A 19 -40.30 -19.26 -2.01
CA VAL A 19 -39.47 -19.07 -0.82
C VAL A 19 -40.24 -18.33 0.27
N SER A 20 -40.92 -17.22 -0.07
CA SER A 20 -41.72 -16.46 0.88
C SER A 20 -42.81 -17.33 1.51
N ARG A 21 -43.56 -18.10 0.71
CA ARG A 21 -44.60 -19.02 1.21
C ARG A 21 -44.04 -20.11 2.12
N ALA A 22 -42.90 -20.70 1.76
CA ALA A 22 -42.25 -21.72 2.57
C ALA A 22 -41.84 -21.19 3.95
N ILE A 23 -41.29 -19.97 4.01
CA ILE A 23 -40.92 -19.33 5.28
C ILE A 23 -42.16 -18.97 6.11
N SER A 24 -43.20 -18.47 5.45
CA SER A 24 -44.45 -18.05 6.10
C SER A 24 -45.23 -19.22 6.69
N ALA A 25 -45.06 -20.42 6.13
CA ALA A 25 -45.67 -21.64 6.63
C ALA A 25 -45.00 -22.20 7.90
N LEU A 26 -43.87 -21.63 8.34
CA LEU A 26 -43.20 -22.06 9.56
C LEU A 26 -44.02 -21.70 10.81
N PRO A 27 -44.09 -22.61 11.80
CA PRO A 27 -44.80 -22.34 13.04
C PRO A 27 -44.11 -21.22 13.85
N PRO A 28 -44.85 -20.48 14.68
CA PRO A 28 -44.28 -19.46 15.56
C PRO A 28 -43.16 -20.03 16.43
N SER A 29 -42.06 -19.32 16.53
CA SER A 29 -40.87 -19.76 17.28
C SER A 29 -40.08 -18.56 17.84
N PRO A 30 -39.15 -18.78 18.79
CA PRO A 30 -38.23 -17.74 19.25
C PRO A 30 -37.38 -17.12 18.13
N LEU A 31 -37.24 -17.82 16.99
CA LEU A 31 -36.53 -17.32 15.81
C LEU A 31 -37.19 -16.06 15.24
N ASP A 32 -38.52 -15.95 15.28
CA ASP A 32 -39.23 -14.78 14.76
C ASP A 32 -38.82 -13.50 15.52
N THR A 33 -38.77 -13.58 16.85
CA THR A 33 -38.29 -12.49 17.72
C THR A 33 -36.82 -12.18 17.49
N ALA A 34 -35.98 -13.22 17.33
CA ALA A 34 -34.57 -13.05 17.03
C ALA A 34 -34.37 -12.33 15.69
N MET A 35 -35.07 -12.75 14.63
CA MET A 35 -34.97 -12.15 13.29
C MET A 35 -35.50 -10.72 13.25
N LYS A 36 -36.58 -10.41 13.99
CA LYS A 36 -37.05 -9.04 14.18
C LYS A 36 -36.00 -8.16 14.85
N THR A 37 -35.36 -8.68 15.91
CA THR A 37 -34.29 -7.98 16.63
C THR A 37 -33.09 -7.73 15.73
N VAL A 38 -32.60 -8.75 15.02
CA VAL A 38 -31.47 -8.64 14.06
C VAL A 38 -31.80 -7.64 12.96
N SER A 39 -32.99 -7.72 12.37
CA SER A 39 -33.42 -6.79 11.33
C SER A 39 -33.46 -5.34 11.84
N THR A 40 -33.90 -5.13 13.09
CA THR A 40 -34.00 -3.80 13.69
C THR A 40 -32.62 -3.25 14.07
N ALA A 41 -31.74 -4.06 14.65
CA ALA A 41 -30.37 -3.69 14.99
C ALA A 41 -29.53 -3.31 13.76
N ALA A 42 -29.85 -3.89 12.60
CA ALA A 42 -29.19 -3.57 11.34
C ALA A 42 -29.69 -2.27 10.67
N ASN A 43 -30.72 -1.61 11.23
CA ASN A 43 -31.20 -0.32 10.70
C ASN A 43 -30.11 0.74 10.74
N HIS A 44 -30.10 1.59 9.70
CA HIS A 44 -29.08 2.62 9.49
C HIS A 44 -27.63 2.11 9.56
N SER A 45 -27.41 0.80 9.35
CA SER A 45 -26.11 0.13 9.51
C SER A 45 -25.53 0.21 10.93
N MET A 46 -26.33 0.47 11.97
CA MET A 46 -25.86 0.64 13.35
C MET A 46 -25.08 -0.57 13.87
N LEU A 47 -25.60 -1.78 13.62
CA LEU A 47 -24.89 -3.03 13.94
C LEU A 47 -23.45 -3.03 13.38
N TRP A 48 -23.29 -2.65 12.12
CA TRP A 48 -21.98 -2.65 11.46
C TRP A 48 -21.06 -1.54 11.97
N PHE A 49 -21.61 -0.37 12.33
CA PHE A 49 -20.83 0.70 12.96
C PHE A 49 -20.34 0.30 14.36
N ALA A 50 -21.15 -0.44 15.13
CA ALA A 50 -20.73 -0.98 16.41
C ALA A 50 -19.58 -2.00 16.23
N VAL A 51 -19.71 -2.93 15.28
CA VAL A 51 -18.62 -3.87 14.94
C VAL A 51 -17.37 -3.11 14.47
N ALA A 52 -17.53 -2.08 13.63
CA ALA A 52 -16.42 -1.25 13.16
C ALA A 52 -15.71 -0.54 14.33
N ALA A 53 -16.46 -0.03 15.31
CA ALA A 53 -15.88 0.61 16.50
C ALA A 53 -15.05 -0.38 17.33
N ILE A 54 -15.55 -1.60 17.54
CA ILE A 54 -14.81 -2.68 18.22
C ILE A 54 -13.52 -3.02 17.46
N LEU A 55 -13.62 -3.18 16.14
CA LEU A 55 -12.47 -3.46 15.29
C LEU A 55 -11.45 -2.30 15.30
N ALA A 56 -11.90 -1.05 15.33
CA ALA A 56 -11.03 0.13 15.33
C ALA A 56 -10.25 0.34 16.64
N ALA A 57 -10.71 -0.26 17.74
CA ALA A 57 -10.04 -0.21 19.04
C ALA A 57 -8.64 -0.85 18.99
N ARG A 58 -8.46 -1.90 18.18
CA ARG A 58 -7.15 -2.55 17.97
C ARG A 58 -6.42 -1.91 16.79
N ARG A 59 -5.15 -1.54 16.96
CA ARG A 59 -4.28 -1.05 15.86
C ARG A 59 -4.02 -2.17 14.84
N GLY A 60 -3.43 -1.83 13.69
CA GLY A 60 -3.06 -2.81 12.65
C GLY A 60 -4.21 -3.18 11.72
N ALA A 61 -4.26 -4.45 11.30
CA ALA A 61 -5.20 -4.97 10.31
C ALA A 61 -6.68 -4.76 10.71
N SER A 62 -7.00 -4.88 12.00
CA SER A 62 -8.36 -4.70 12.53
C SER A 62 -8.90 -3.27 12.30
N ARG A 63 -8.09 -2.24 12.54
CA ARG A 63 -8.48 -0.84 12.27
C ARG A 63 -8.62 -0.56 10.77
N LYS A 64 -7.74 -1.14 9.95
CA LYS A 64 -7.84 -1.04 8.48
C LYS A 64 -9.14 -1.69 7.98
N ALA A 65 -9.47 -2.88 8.51
CA ALA A 65 -10.72 -3.59 8.24
C ALA A 65 -11.95 -2.76 8.58
N ALA A 66 -11.96 -2.12 9.76
CA ALA A 66 -13.04 -1.22 10.18
C ALA A 66 -13.21 -0.04 9.21
N ALA A 67 -12.13 0.67 8.88
CA ALA A 67 -12.15 1.82 7.99
C ALA A 67 -12.64 1.45 6.59
N ARG A 68 -12.12 0.35 6.03
CA ARG A 68 -12.54 -0.17 4.74
C ARG A 68 -14.00 -0.62 4.74
N GLY A 69 -14.44 -1.28 5.80
CA GLY A 69 -15.82 -1.71 5.98
C GLY A 69 -16.80 -0.53 6.01
N VAL A 70 -16.48 0.52 6.76
CA VAL A 70 -17.30 1.76 6.80
C VAL A 70 -17.37 2.42 5.42
N LEU A 71 -16.24 2.52 4.71
CA LEU A 71 -16.20 3.05 3.36
C LEU A 71 -17.06 2.22 2.38
N ALA A 72 -16.99 0.88 2.50
CA ALA A 72 -17.78 -0.03 1.67
C ALA A 72 -19.28 0.10 1.96
N ILE A 73 -19.69 0.27 3.23
CA ILE A 73 -21.09 0.56 3.60
C ILE A 73 -21.57 1.87 2.98
N ALA A 74 -20.75 2.92 3.05
CA ALA A 74 -21.11 4.23 2.48
C ALA A 74 -21.33 4.11 0.96
N GLY A 75 -20.42 3.43 0.25
CA GLY A 75 -20.58 3.14 -1.18
C GLY A 75 -21.83 2.30 -1.46
N ALA A 76 -22.02 1.19 -0.74
CA ALA A 76 -23.17 0.30 -0.91
C ALA A 76 -24.49 1.02 -0.66
N SER A 77 -24.56 1.87 0.35
CA SER A 77 -25.74 2.67 0.67
C SER A 77 -26.03 3.72 -0.40
N ALA A 78 -25.00 4.44 -0.87
CA ALA A 78 -25.15 5.43 -1.92
C ALA A 78 -25.62 4.79 -3.24
N THR A 79 -25.05 3.65 -3.62
CA THR A 79 -25.41 2.97 -4.86
C THR A 79 -26.76 2.25 -4.77
N ALA A 80 -27.02 1.50 -3.69
CA ALA A 80 -28.28 0.78 -3.52
C ALA A 80 -29.46 1.74 -3.33
N ASN A 81 -29.35 2.68 -2.39
CA ASN A 81 -30.45 3.56 -2.03
C ASN A 81 -30.54 4.82 -2.89
N GLY A 82 -29.40 5.41 -3.27
CA GLY A 82 -29.36 6.65 -4.03
C GLY A 82 -29.49 6.45 -5.54
N LEU A 83 -28.95 5.37 -6.09
CA LEU A 83 -28.96 5.11 -7.54
C LEU A 83 -30.00 4.06 -7.95
N PHE A 84 -29.91 2.84 -7.43
CA PHE A 84 -30.73 1.74 -7.96
C PHE A 84 -32.18 1.73 -7.47
N LYS A 85 -32.45 2.04 -6.20
CA LYS A 85 -33.82 2.07 -5.68
C LYS A 85 -34.77 3.01 -6.45
N PRO A 86 -34.35 4.23 -6.85
CA PRO A 86 -35.17 5.10 -7.69
C PRO A 86 -35.36 4.58 -9.12
N LEU A 87 -34.36 3.88 -9.67
CA LEU A 87 -34.36 3.42 -11.07
C LEU A 87 -35.08 2.09 -11.28
N LEU A 88 -35.17 1.24 -10.25
CA LEU A 88 -35.69 -0.12 -10.32
C LEU A 88 -36.82 -0.31 -9.29
N PRO A 89 -38.01 0.26 -9.54
CA PRO A 89 -39.15 0.11 -8.65
C PRO A 89 -39.63 -1.34 -8.62
N ARG A 90 -39.64 -1.94 -7.44
CA ARG A 90 -40.19 -3.28 -7.21
C ARG A 90 -41.06 -3.30 -5.96
N ARG A 91 -42.26 -3.88 -6.08
CA ARG A 91 -43.19 -4.06 -4.95
C ARG A 91 -42.63 -5.09 -3.95
N ARG A 92 -42.71 -4.77 -2.66
CA ARG A 92 -42.34 -5.66 -1.55
C ARG A 92 -43.32 -6.86 -1.45
N PRO A 93 -42.94 -7.96 -0.78
CA PRO A 93 -43.90 -8.97 -0.35
C PRO A 93 -45.03 -8.29 0.43
N ALA A 94 -46.28 -8.70 0.18
CA ALA A 94 -47.41 -8.08 0.84
C ALA A 94 -47.41 -8.47 2.32
N ALA A 95 -47.26 -7.50 3.22
CA ALA A 95 -47.33 -7.74 4.66
C ALA A 95 -48.69 -8.32 5.09
N SER A 96 -49.74 -8.13 4.28
CA SER A 96 -51.06 -8.74 4.47
C SER A 96 -51.12 -10.23 4.16
N GLU A 97 -50.12 -10.79 3.45
CA GLU A 97 -50.03 -12.22 3.14
C GLU A 97 -49.18 -12.98 4.19
N LEU A 98 -48.66 -12.28 5.21
CA LEU A 98 -47.77 -12.83 6.22
C LEU A 98 -48.42 -12.82 7.61
N PRO A 99 -48.14 -13.82 8.46
CA PRO A 99 -48.60 -13.80 9.85
C PRO A 99 -48.05 -12.60 10.63
N ALA A 100 -48.87 -11.99 11.49
CA ALA A 100 -48.49 -10.79 12.26
C ALA A 100 -47.25 -11.00 13.16
N TYR A 101 -47.00 -12.23 13.61
CA TYR A 101 -45.83 -12.56 14.41
C TYR A 101 -44.52 -12.56 13.59
N GLN A 102 -44.58 -12.54 12.26
CA GLN A 102 -43.43 -12.43 11.35
C GLN A 102 -43.23 -11.02 10.77
N THR A 103 -44.24 -10.15 10.80
CA THR A 103 -44.13 -8.79 10.23
C THR A 103 -43.53 -7.78 11.21
N LEU A 104 -42.85 -6.76 10.67
CA LEU A 104 -42.41 -5.60 11.45
C LEU A 104 -43.58 -4.64 11.70
N PRO A 105 -43.64 -3.96 12.86
CA PRO A 105 -44.71 -3.00 13.17
C PRO A 105 -44.81 -1.85 12.16
N ASN A 106 -43.66 -1.37 11.66
CA ASN A 106 -43.56 -0.26 10.71
C ASN A 106 -42.77 -0.72 9.46
N PRO A 107 -43.42 -1.36 8.48
CA PRO A 107 -42.74 -1.80 7.26
C PRO A 107 -42.34 -0.60 6.38
N PRO A 108 -41.18 -0.66 5.71
CA PRO A 108 -40.72 0.41 4.82
C PRO A 108 -41.61 0.58 3.57
N THR A 109 -41.88 1.83 3.19
CA THR A 109 -42.73 2.19 2.04
C THR A 109 -41.97 2.40 0.72
N SER A 110 -40.64 2.49 0.76
CA SER A 110 -39.77 2.65 -0.42
C SER A 110 -39.56 1.34 -1.19
N SER A 111 -39.06 1.43 -2.44
CA SER A 111 -38.78 0.27 -3.31
C SER A 111 -38.05 -0.88 -2.58
N SER A 112 -38.43 -2.12 -2.90
CA SER A 112 -37.83 -3.34 -2.36
C SER A 112 -36.45 -3.65 -2.96
N PHE A 113 -36.20 -3.26 -4.20
CA PHE A 113 -34.99 -3.68 -4.92
C PHE A 113 -33.95 -2.54 -5.03
N PRO A 114 -32.65 -2.82 -4.83
CA PRO A 114 -32.09 -3.97 -4.10
C PRO A 114 -32.20 -3.79 -2.57
N SER A 115 -31.99 -4.87 -1.81
CA SER A 115 -31.98 -4.80 -0.34
C SER A 115 -30.74 -4.04 0.19
N GLY A 116 -30.98 -2.86 0.77
CA GLY A 116 -29.92 -2.02 1.34
C GLY A 116 -29.22 -2.66 2.55
N HIS A 117 -29.96 -3.31 3.45
CA HIS A 117 -29.38 -4.02 4.60
C HIS A 117 -28.47 -5.17 4.16
N ALA A 118 -28.90 -5.95 3.17
CA ALA A 118 -28.08 -7.03 2.61
C ALA A 118 -26.83 -6.49 1.90
N ALA A 119 -26.96 -5.36 1.18
CA ALA A 119 -25.84 -4.69 0.55
C ALA A 119 -24.81 -4.19 1.58
N SER A 120 -25.24 -3.47 2.62
CA SER A 120 -24.34 -3.01 3.68
C SER A 120 -23.68 -4.17 4.43
N ALA A 121 -24.43 -5.24 4.75
CA ALA A 121 -23.92 -6.42 5.43
C ALA A 121 -22.83 -7.12 4.63
N ALA A 122 -23.10 -7.42 3.36
CA ALA A 122 -22.15 -8.07 2.48
C ALA A 122 -20.94 -7.18 2.16
N ALA A 123 -21.16 -5.86 2.01
CA ALA A 123 -20.08 -4.90 1.80
C ALA A 123 -19.12 -4.87 3.00
N PHE A 124 -19.64 -4.79 4.21
CA PHE A 124 -18.81 -4.76 5.42
C PHE A 124 -18.06 -6.08 5.63
N ALA A 125 -18.76 -7.22 5.57
CA ALA A 125 -18.15 -8.54 5.78
C ALA A 125 -17.07 -8.84 4.73
N THR A 126 -17.33 -8.52 3.46
CA THR A 126 -16.35 -8.69 2.37
C THR A 126 -15.14 -7.78 2.58
N ALA A 127 -15.35 -6.50 2.92
CA ALA A 127 -14.26 -5.56 3.19
C ALA A 127 -13.38 -6.00 4.38
N VAL A 128 -13.98 -6.52 5.45
CA VAL A 128 -13.23 -7.07 6.59
C VAL A 128 -12.46 -8.33 6.19
N ALA A 129 -13.07 -9.22 5.40
CA ALA A 129 -12.42 -10.43 4.89
C ALA A 129 -11.18 -10.13 4.03
N MET A 130 -11.21 -9.02 3.29
CA MET A 130 -10.07 -8.57 2.49
C MET A 130 -8.88 -8.17 3.36
N GLU A 131 -9.12 -7.51 4.50
CA GLU A 131 -8.05 -7.03 5.40
C GLU A 131 -7.62 -8.08 6.43
N SER A 132 -8.51 -9.00 6.80
CA SER A 132 -8.22 -10.06 7.77
C SER A 132 -8.88 -11.39 7.36
N PRO A 133 -8.07 -12.41 7.00
CA PRO A 133 -8.59 -13.71 6.58
C PRO A 133 -9.29 -14.47 7.71
N ARG A 134 -9.07 -14.09 8.98
CA ARG A 134 -9.72 -14.71 10.15
C ARG A 134 -11.04 -14.00 10.51
N LEU A 135 -11.05 -12.66 10.53
CA LEU A 135 -12.22 -11.89 10.95
C LEU A 135 -13.35 -11.90 9.91
N GLY A 136 -13.01 -12.01 8.61
CA GLY A 136 -14.00 -12.07 7.53
C GLY A 136 -14.98 -13.23 7.69
N PRO A 137 -14.50 -14.49 7.69
CA PRO A 137 -15.35 -15.66 7.93
C PRO A 137 -16.11 -15.60 9.26
N ALA A 138 -15.52 -15.02 10.30
CA ALA A 138 -16.19 -14.86 11.60
C ALA A 138 -17.42 -13.92 11.52
N LEU A 139 -17.42 -12.93 10.61
CA LEU A 139 -18.55 -12.02 10.40
C LEU A 139 -19.57 -12.53 9.37
N ALA A 140 -19.23 -13.54 8.57
CA ALA A 140 -20.10 -14.07 7.54
C ALA A 140 -21.45 -14.61 8.09
N PRO A 141 -21.50 -15.36 9.21
CA PRO A 141 -22.77 -15.79 9.81
C PRO A 141 -23.67 -14.62 10.23
N LEU A 142 -23.08 -13.54 10.75
CA LEU A 142 -23.83 -12.34 11.14
C LEU A 142 -24.42 -11.64 9.91
N ALA A 143 -23.64 -11.51 8.83
CA ALA A 143 -24.10 -10.92 7.58
C ALA A 143 -25.21 -11.77 6.92
N ALA A 144 -25.05 -13.10 6.93
CA ALA A 144 -26.06 -14.04 6.46
C ALA A 144 -27.34 -13.96 7.29
N SER A 145 -27.24 -13.80 8.62
CA SER A 145 -28.39 -13.65 9.51
C SER A 145 -29.15 -12.35 9.22
N VAL A 146 -28.44 -11.23 9.01
CA VAL A 146 -29.06 -9.96 8.58
C VAL A 146 -29.75 -10.13 7.23
N ALA A 147 -29.10 -10.74 6.25
CA ALA A 147 -29.68 -11.01 4.93
C ALA A 147 -30.97 -11.85 5.04
N TYR A 148 -30.91 -12.97 5.77
CA TYR A 148 -32.06 -13.87 5.99
C TYR A 148 -33.20 -13.18 6.73
N SER A 149 -32.91 -12.40 7.77
CA SER A 149 -33.93 -11.67 8.54
C SER A 149 -34.84 -10.81 7.66
N ARG A 150 -34.32 -10.26 6.55
CA ARG A 150 -35.09 -9.40 5.63
C ARG A 150 -36.11 -10.18 4.81
N VAL A 151 -35.80 -11.43 4.48
CA VAL A 151 -36.75 -12.34 3.83
C VAL A 151 -37.74 -12.86 4.86
N HIS A 152 -37.24 -13.25 6.04
CA HIS A 152 -38.04 -13.82 7.12
C HIS A 152 -39.12 -12.86 7.63
N VAL A 153 -38.80 -11.58 7.82
CA VAL A 153 -39.79 -10.58 8.25
C VAL A 153 -40.61 -9.99 7.10
N GLY A 154 -40.49 -10.55 5.89
CA GLY A 154 -41.38 -10.24 4.78
C GLY A 154 -41.16 -8.91 4.07
N VAL A 155 -40.04 -8.25 4.32
CA VAL A 155 -39.80 -6.90 3.79
C VAL A 155 -39.08 -6.91 2.45
N HIS A 156 -38.47 -8.02 2.05
CA HIS A 156 -37.75 -8.18 0.78
C HIS A 156 -37.93 -9.58 0.21
N TRP A 157 -37.87 -9.67 -1.12
CA TRP A 157 -37.77 -10.96 -1.81
C TRP A 157 -36.36 -11.55 -1.69
N GLY A 158 -36.21 -12.86 -1.85
CA GLY A 158 -34.90 -13.54 -1.79
C GLY A 158 -33.93 -12.99 -2.83
N SER A 159 -34.41 -12.73 -4.05
CA SER A 159 -33.60 -12.12 -5.11
C SER A 159 -33.20 -10.66 -4.82
N ASP A 160 -34.00 -9.87 -4.07
CA ASP A 160 -33.59 -8.52 -3.63
C ASP A 160 -32.38 -8.58 -2.70
N VAL A 161 -32.35 -9.60 -1.84
CA VAL A 161 -31.28 -9.86 -0.87
C VAL A 161 -30.02 -10.35 -1.58
N LEU A 162 -30.14 -11.29 -2.52
CA LEU A 162 -29.01 -11.76 -3.32
C LEU A 162 -28.41 -10.64 -4.17
N ALA A 163 -29.24 -9.84 -4.86
CA ALA A 163 -28.78 -8.70 -5.64
C ALA A 163 -28.12 -7.63 -4.75
N GLY A 164 -28.69 -7.34 -3.58
CA GLY A 164 -28.10 -6.46 -2.58
C GLY A 164 -26.73 -6.97 -2.12
N ALA A 165 -26.63 -8.24 -1.74
CA ALA A 165 -25.38 -8.84 -1.29
C ALA A 165 -24.30 -8.84 -2.39
N ALA A 166 -24.66 -9.14 -3.64
CA ALA A 166 -23.77 -9.07 -4.78
C ALA A 166 -23.27 -7.64 -5.03
N LEU A 167 -24.16 -6.65 -5.00
CA LEU A 167 -23.81 -5.24 -5.14
C LEU A 167 -22.86 -4.79 -4.03
N GLY A 168 -23.18 -5.11 -2.78
CA GLY A 168 -22.36 -4.76 -1.62
C GLY A 168 -20.96 -5.37 -1.69
N SER A 169 -20.87 -6.66 -1.99
CA SER A 169 -19.60 -7.37 -2.18
C SER A 169 -18.80 -6.79 -3.34
N GLY A 170 -19.46 -6.46 -4.46
CA GLY A 170 -18.82 -5.81 -5.61
C GLY A 170 -18.23 -4.44 -5.27
N ILE A 171 -18.94 -3.63 -4.47
CA ILE A 171 -18.43 -2.33 -3.99
C ILE A 171 -17.25 -2.52 -3.04
N ALA A 172 -17.31 -3.47 -2.12
CA ALA A 172 -16.19 -3.82 -1.26
C ALA A 172 -14.97 -4.26 -2.07
N LEU A 173 -15.13 -5.13 -3.06
CA LEU A 173 -14.05 -5.55 -3.95
C LEU A 173 -13.50 -4.38 -4.77
N ALA A 174 -14.35 -3.48 -5.26
CA ALA A 174 -13.93 -2.28 -5.98
C ALA A 174 -13.02 -1.39 -5.13
N THR A 175 -13.19 -1.37 -3.80
CA THR A 175 -12.25 -0.63 -2.93
C THR A 175 -10.81 -1.11 -3.08
N HIS A 176 -10.54 -2.34 -3.52
CA HIS A 176 -9.18 -2.86 -3.77
C HIS A 176 -8.42 -2.03 -4.78
N ARG A 177 -9.16 -1.38 -5.68
CA ARG A 177 -8.59 -0.58 -6.75
C ARG A 177 -7.95 0.71 -6.25
N TRP A 178 -8.36 1.23 -5.09
CA TRP A 178 -7.66 2.35 -4.43
C TRP A 178 -6.95 1.88 -3.18
N TRP A 179 -7.46 0.88 -2.48
CA TRP A 179 -6.92 0.36 -1.23
C TRP A 179 -6.48 -1.09 -1.41
N PRO A 180 -5.32 -1.32 -2.02
CA PRO A 180 -4.77 -2.67 -2.13
C PRO A 180 -4.38 -3.21 -0.75
N VAL A 181 -4.57 -4.52 -0.56
CA VAL A 181 -4.19 -5.19 0.68
C VAL A 181 -2.77 -5.73 0.54
N ARG A 182 -1.88 -5.29 1.42
CA ARG A 182 -0.54 -5.85 1.57
C ARG A 182 -0.58 -6.88 2.70
N ARG A 183 -0.29 -8.15 2.38
CA ARG A 183 -0.30 -9.25 3.37
C ARG A 183 0.92 -9.22 4.29
N THR A 184 2.08 -8.84 3.75
CA THR A 184 3.36 -8.75 4.47
C THR A 184 4.07 -7.47 4.06
N ASP A 185 4.69 -6.80 5.03
CA ASP A 185 5.57 -5.67 4.73
C ASP A 185 6.88 -6.12 4.07
N GLU A 186 7.20 -7.40 4.10
CA GLU A 186 8.42 -7.97 3.53
C GLU A 186 8.30 -8.16 2.03
N ALA A 187 9.29 -7.66 1.32
CA ALA A 187 9.52 -7.97 -0.07
C ALA A 187 10.21 -9.34 -0.20
N ARG A 188 9.96 -10.01 -1.31
CA ARG A 188 10.70 -11.22 -1.67
C ARG A 188 12.13 -10.83 -2.07
N ALA A 189 13.08 -11.64 -1.69
CA ALA A 189 14.47 -11.49 -2.07
C ALA A 189 15.13 -12.86 -2.01
N ARG A 190 16.00 -13.16 -2.96
CA ARG A 190 16.74 -14.42 -2.99
C ARG A 190 17.69 -14.49 -1.79
N PRO A 191 17.61 -15.56 -0.97
CA PRO A 191 18.60 -15.83 0.07
C PRO A 191 20.01 -15.99 -0.53
N LEU A 192 21.02 -15.61 0.24
CA LEU A 192 22.42 -15.75 -0.10
C LEU A 192 23.05 -16.79 0.82
N ASP A 193 23.67 -17.81 0.22
CA ASP A 193 24.16 -18.99 0.96
C ASP A 193 25.48 -18.76 1.71
N ALA A 194 26.19 -17.65 1.44
CA ALA A 194 27.47 -17.35 2.06
C ALA A 194 27.69 -15.84 2.24
N VAL A 195 27.34 -15.32 3.42
CA VAL A 195 27.88 -14.06 3.94
C VAL A 195 28.65 -14.33 5.24
N PRO A 196 29.61 -13.48 5.63
CA PRO A 196 30.38 -13.69 6.84
C PRO A 196 29.48 -13.78 8.08
N GLU A 197 29.66 -14.79 8.91
CA GLU A 197 29.10 -14.77 10.27
C GLU A 197 29.81 -13.70 11.10
N LEU A 198 29.04 -12.91 11.84
CA LEU A 198 29.52 -11.83 12.70
C LEU A 198 29.13 -12.12 14.15
N PRO A 199 29.66 -13.19 14.78
CA PRO A 199 29.32 -13.51 16.16
C PRO A 199 29.64 -12.32 17.06
N ARG A 200 28.65 -11.88 17.84
CA ARG A 200 28.72 -10.70 18.73
C ARG A 200 29.13 -9.39 18.01
N GLY A 201 28.99 -9.33 16.68
CA GLY A 201 29.35 -8.17 15.87
C GLY A 201 30.81 -8.11 15.41
N LYS A 202 31.60 -9.18 15.59
CA LYS A 202 33.01 -9.20 15.19
C LYS A 202 33.18 -8.92 13.69
N GLY A 203 33.95 -7.89 13.34
CA GLY A 203 34.18 -7.47 11.95
C GLY A 203 33.10 -6.51 11.41
N LEU A 204 32.15 -6.07 12.22
CA LEU A 204 31.13 -5.10 11.85
C LEU A 204 31.56 -3.68 12.24
N VAL A 205 31.50 -2.75 11.29
CA VAL A 205 31.54 -1.31 11.55
C VAL A 205 30.15 -0.74 11.27
N LEU A 206 29.54 -0.10 12.25
CA LEU A 206 28.18 0.43 12.11
C LEU A 206 28.08 1.88 12.57
N VAL A 207 27.36 2.70 11.82
CA VAL A 207 27.09 4.10 12.20
C VAL A 207 25.74 4.22 12.88
N SER A 208 25.71 4.85 14.04
CA SER A 208 24.49 5.14 14.80
C SER A 208 24.11 6.61 14.60
N ASN A 209 22.93 6.85 14.00
CA ASN A 209 22.40 8.20 13.83
C ASN A 209 21.37 8.51 14.93
N GLN A 210 21.79 9.22 15.98
CA GLN A 210 20.93 9.59 17.11
C GLN A 210 19.82 10.58 16.75
N ARG A 211 19.90 11.22 15.58
CA ARG A 211 18.87 12.16 15.10
C ARG A 211 17.74 11.45 14.36
N SER A 212 17.89 10.15 14.11
CA SER A 212 16.83 9.33 13.51
C SER A 212 15.91 8.78 14.60
N GLY A 213 14.61 9.05 14.47
CA GLY A 213 13.61 8.48 15.39
C GLY A 213 13.34 9.36 16.60
N ASP A 214 13.40 8.78 17.79
CA ASP A 214 13.14 9.45 19.06
C ASP A 214 14.37 10.29 19.47
N PRO A 215 14.24 11.63 19.62
CA PRO A 215 15.36 12.49 19.97
C PRO A 215 15.97 12.21 21.34
N ASP A 216 15.25 11.52 22.24
CA ASP A 216 15.70 11.21 23.60
C ASP A 216 16.33 9.81 23.71
N TYR A 217 16.46 9.08 22.59
CA TYR A 217 16.99 7.72 22.54
C TYR A 217 18.30 7.65 21.74
N ASP A 218 19.38 7.18 22.37
CA ASP A 218 20.64 6.85 21.68
C ASP A 218 20.73 5.34 21.41
N PRO A 219 20.53 4.89 20.15
CA PRO A 219 20.61 3.47 19.83
C PRO A 219 22.02 2.89 19.95
N ALA A 220 23.07 3.72 20.04
CA ALA A 220 24.44 3.24 20.12
C ALA A 220 24.69 2.40 21.39
N THR A 221 24.09 2.77 22.52
CA THR A 221 24.27 2.06 23.79
C THR A 221 23.70 0.63 23.71
N ASP A 222 22.52 0.48 23.12
CA ASP A 222 21.89 -0.83 22.96
C ASP A 222 22.64 -1.69 21.94
N LEU A 223 23.18 -1.07 20.88
CA LEU A 223 24.02 -1.74 19.89
C LEU A 223 25.32 -2.27 20.50
N GLU A 224 25.98 -1.46 21.34
CA GLU A 224 27.21 -1.87 22.05
C GLU A 224 26.94 -3.02 23.03
N ALA A 225 25.75 -3.05 23.65
CA ALA A 225 25.36 -4.16 24.51
C ALA A 225 25.03 -5.44 23.72
N ALA A 226 24.33 -5.32 22.59
CA ALA A 226 23.89 -6.46 21.77
C ALA A 226 25.01 -7.03 20.87
N LEU A 227 25.92 -6.17 20.41
CA LEU A 227 27.03 -6.47 19.51
C LEU A 227 28.36 -5.95 20.09
N PRO A 228 28.84 -6.52 21.21
CA PRO A 228 29.97 -5.98 21.97
C PRO A 228 31.32 -6.00 21.24
N ASP A 229 31.44 -6.79 20.17
CA ASP A 229 32.67 -6.90 19.37
C ASP A 229 32.59 -6.06 18.07
N ALA A 230 31.47 -5.34 17.86
CA ALA A 230 31.31 -4.39 16.76
C ALA A 230 31.91 -3.02 17.08
N VAL A 231 32.29 -2.29 16.04
CA VAL A 231 32.69 -0.88 16.15
C VAL A 231 31.48 0.00 15.87
N VAL A 232 30.96 0.66 16.90
CA VAL A 232 29.81 1.57 16.82
C VAL A 232 30.29 3.02 16.72
N VAL A 233 30.10 3.62 15.55
CA VAL A 233 30.45 5.02 15.28
C VAL A 233 29.23 5.89 15.53
N ARG A 234 29.30 6.79 16.51
CA ARG A 234 28.25 7.79 16.75
C ARG A 234 28.36 8.90 15.72
N ALA A 235 27.28 9.15 14.97
CA ALA A 235 27.28 10.14 13.90
C ALA A 235 27.53 11.56 14.42
N ALA A 236 28.57 12.22 13.92
CA ALA A 236 28.85 13.61 14.21
C ALA A 236 27.86 14.53 13.45
N PRO A 237 27.24 15.51 14.12
CA PRO A 237 26.37 16.48 13.45
C PRO A 237 27.11 17.27 12.36
N GLY A 238 26.43 17.53 11.24
CA GLY A 238 26.95 18.39 10.17
C GLY A 238 28.00 17.73 9.26
N ARG A 239 28.26 16.43 9.44
CA ARG A 239 29.06 15.61 8.52
C ARG A 239 28.18 14.57 7.86
N ASP A 240 28.52 14.22 6.62
CA ASP A 240 27.79 13.19 5.89
C ASP A 240 28.02 11.81 6.50
N LEU A 241 26.96 11.00 6.55
CA LEU A 241 26.99 9.68 7.21
C LEU A 241 27.82 8.67 6.44
N ASP A 242 27.78 8.72 5.12
CA ASP A 242 28.54 7.82 4.26
C ASP A 242 30.04 8.12 4.34
N GLU A 243 30.45 9.39 4.40
CA GLU A 243 31.85 9.78 4.63
C GLU A 243 32.39 9.27 5.98
N GLN A 244 31.60 9.41 7.05
CA GLN A 244 32.00 8.96 8.38
C GLN A 244 32.12 7.44 8.47
N LEU A 245 31.16 6.72 7.89
CA LEU A 245 31.20 5.26 7.83
C LEU A 245 32.38 4.78 6.97
N ASP A 246 32.59 5.39 5.81
CA ASP A 246 33.69 5.03 4.90
C ASP A 246 35.08 5.28 5.54
N ALA A 247 35.24 6.39 6.26
CA ALA A 247 36.45 6.68 7.03
C ALA A 247 36.70 5.64 8.13
N ALA A 248 35.68 5.29 8.91
CA ALA A 248 35.79 4.30 9.98
C ALA A 248 36.15 2.89 9.47
N VAL A 249 35.66 2.56 8.27
CA VAL A 249 36.03 1.33 7.55
C VAL A 249 37.48 1.39 7.07
N ALA A 250 37.90 2.51 6.48
CA ALA A 250 39.27 2.69 5.97
C ALA A 250 40.33 2.61 7.08
N GLU A 251 40.04 3.13 8.28
CA GLU A 251 40.92 3.01 9.45
C GLU A 251 41.16 1.56 9.90
N ARG A 252 40.31 0.62 9.48
CA ARG A 252 40.27 -0.78 9.95
C ARG A 252 40.33 -1.77 8.79
N ASP A 253 41.01 -1.38 7.72
CA ASP A 253 41.11 -2.19 6.51
C ASP A 253 41.62 -3.61 6.83
N GLY A 254 41.05 -4.60 6.16
CA GLY A 254 41.33 -6.03 6.41
C GLY A 254 40.67 -6.65 7.65
N TRP A 255 40.19 -5.87 8.63
CA TRP A 255 39.36 -6.39 9.75
C TRP A 255 37.87 -6.39 9.43
N VAL A 256 37.40 -5.39 8.69
CA VAL A 256 35.98 -5.23 8.35
C VAL A 256 35.49 -6.40 7.47
N ARG A 257 34.30 -6.90 7.80
CA ARG A 257 33.58 -7.97 7.10
C ARG A 257 32.17 -7.55 6.70
N ALA A 258 31.61 -6.54 7.34
CA ALA A 258 30.33 -5.94 7.00
C ALA A 258 30.28 -4.48 7.48
N VAL A 259 29.41 -3.71 6.86
CA VAL A 259 29.06 -2.36 7.32
C VAL A 259 27.62 -2.32 7.79
N GLY A 260 27.28 -1.38 8.67
CA GLY A 260 25.92 -1.28 9.17
C GLY A 260 25.48 0.13 9.52
N VAL A 261 24.20 0.25 9.82
CA VAL A 261 23.61 1.50 10.27
C VAL A 261 22.42 1.28 11.17
N ALA A 262 22.35 2.09 12.22
CA ALA A 262 21.16 2.31 13.00
C ALA A 262 20.59 3.70 12.68
N GLY A 263 19.48 3.74 11.92
CA GLY A 263 18.86 4.99 11.52
C GLY A 263 17.57 4.82 10.74
N GLY A 264 17.07 5.93 10.18
CA GLY A 264 15.97 5.95 9.22
C GLY A 264 16.40 5.72 7.77
N ASP A 265 15.47 5.82 6.83
CA ASP A 265 15.69 5.48 5.41
C ASP A 265 16.87 6.23 4.75
N GLY A 266 17.07 7.51 5.07
CA GLY A 266 18.21 8.29 4.54
C GLY A 266 19.57 7.79 5.06
N SER A 267 19.65 7.42 6.33
CA SER A 267 20.87 6.81 6.91
C SER A 267 21.15 5.43 6.32
N VAL A 268 20.09 4.67 6.02
CA VAL A 268 20.20 3.38 5.34
C VAL A 268 20.69 3.53 3.90
N ALA A 269 20.21 4.53 3.17
CA ALA A 269 20.70 4.83 1.82
C ALA A 269 22.19 5.21 1.82
N ALA A 270 22.63 6.04 2.77
CA ALA A 270 24.03 6.40 2.93
C ALA A 270 24.92 5.17 3.21
N ALA A 271 24.51 4.31 4.14
CA ALA A 271 25.27 3.09 4.45
C ALA A 271 25.30 2.08 3.30
N ALA A 272 24.20 1.93 2.56
CA ALA A 272 24.16 1.08 1.37
C ALA A 272 25.07 1.59 0.25
N ALA A 273 25.24 2.91 0.10
CA ALA A 273 26.20 3.47 -0.84
C ALA A 273 27.65 3.08 -0.46
N VAL A 274 28.00 3.09 0.83
CA VAL A 274 29.31 2.59 1.31
C VAL A 274 29.44 1.09 1.07
N ALA A 275 28.42 0.31 1.44
CA ALA A 275 28.38 -1.14 1.24
C ALA A 275 28.63 -1.53 -0.22
N GLY A 276 27.94 -0.88 -1.15
CA GLY A 276 28.11 -1.10 -2.60
C GLY A 276 29.49 -0.70 -3.12
N ARG A 277 30.07 0.43 -2.65
CA ARG A 277 31.42 0.86 -3.06
C ARG A 277 32.52 -0.06 -2.54
N ARG A 278 32.35 -0.61 -1.33
CA ARG A 278 33.33 -1.45 -0.64
C ARG A 278 33.14 -2.95 -0.89
N ASP A 279 32.08 -3.34 -1.62
CA ASP A 279 31.68 -4.74 -1.83
C ASP A 279 31.48 -5.51 -0.50
N LEU A 280 30.84 -4.85 0.47
CA LEU A 280 30.60 -5.38 1.82
C LEU A 280 29.10 -5.63 2.05
N PRO A 281 28.74 -6.70 2.79
CA PRO A 281 27.39 -6.90 3.31
C PRO A 281 26.91 -5.73 4.19
N LEU A 282 25.61 -5.47 4.16
CA LEU A 282 24.95 -4.40 4.90
C LEU A 282 24.09 -4.94 6.06
N VAL A 283 24.30 -4.41 7.25
CA VAL A 283 23.45 -4.59 8.44
C VAL A 283 22.54 -3.38 8.61
N VAL A 284 21.23 -3.60 8.72
CA VAL A 284 20.25 -2.53 8.94
C VAL A 284 19.58 -2.70 10.29
N VAL A 285 19.65 -1.67 11.14
CA VAL A 285 18.95 -1.63 12.43
C VAL A 285 17.90 -0.51 12.38
N PRO A 286 16.60 -0.84 12.44
CA PRO A 286 15.52 0.12 12.23
C PRO A 286 15.32 1.00 13.48
N THR A 287 15.91 2.19 13.51
CA THR A 287 15.74 3.16 14.62
C THR A 287 15.01 4.44 14.22
N GLY A 288 14.69 4.63 12.93
CA GLY A 288 13.90 5.76 12.44
C GLY A 288 12.39 5.63 12.64
N THR A 289 11.65 6.66 12.21
CA THR A 289 10.17 6.74 12.39
C THR A 289 9.38 5.84 11.46
N LEU A 290 9.80 5.72 10.18
CA LEU A 290 9.04 5.01 9.14
C LEU A 290 9.70 3.69 8.70
N ASN A 291 11.03 3.64 8.69
CA ASN A 291 11.88 2.47 8.39
C ASN A 291 11.38 1.67 7.19
N HIS A 292 11.06 2.36 6.08
CA HIS A 292 10.47 1.74 4.91
C HIS A 292 11.36 0.64 4.31
N PHE A 293 12.66 0.90 4.18
CA PHE A 293 13.59 -0.08 3.64
C PHE A 293 13.79 -1.28 4.57
N ALA A 294 14.00 -1.06 5.86
CA ALA A 294 14.16 -2.15 6.82
C ALA A 294 12.94 -3.08 6.84
N ARG A 295 11.73 -2.50 6.76
CA ARG A 295 10.47 -3.26 6.63
C ARG A 295 10.36 -4.03 5.33
N ASP A 296 10.78 -3.43 4.21
CA ASP A 296 10.83 -4.12 2.92
C ASP A 296 11.80 -5.30 2.96
N VAL A 297 12.97 -5.17 3.60
CA VAL A 297 13.91 -6.28 3.82
C VAL A 297 13.32 -7.34 4.76
N GLY A 298 12.51 -6.91 5.73
CA GLY A 298 11.94 -7.76 6.76
C GLY A 298 12.77 -7.83 8.04
N VAL A 299 13.45 -6.72 8.37
CA VAL A 299 14.12 -6.50 9.66
C VAL A 299 13.30 -5.48 10.44
N TYR A 300 12.68 -5.93 11.53
CA TYR A 300 11.73 -5.12 12.31
C TYR A 300 12.31 -4.57 13.60
N ASP A 301 13.34 -5.22 14.14
CA ASP A 301 14.00 -4.80 15.37
C ASP A 301 15.50 -5.15 15.35
N MET A 302 16.21 -4.74 16.40
CA MET A 302 17.63 -4.98 16.56
C MET A 302 17.96 -6.46 16.75
N GLN A 303 17.09 -7.21 17.44
CA GLN A 303 17.34 -8.63 17.73
C GLN A 303 17.34 -9.44 16.44
N GLU A 304 16.46 -9.13 15.48
CA GLU A 304 16.46 -9.77 14.16
C GLU A 304 17.77 -9.51 13.38
N ALA A 305 18.34 -8.31 13.51
CA ALA A 305 19.65 -7.99 12.91
C ALA A 305 20.79 -8.78 13.60
N VAL A 306 20.75 -8.91 14.93
CA VAL A 306 21.72 -9.70 15.71
C VAL A 306 21.63 -11.18 15.35
N ASP A 307 20.42 -11.74 15.27
CA ASP A 307 20.18 -13.14 14.91
C ASP A 307 20.73 -13.41 13.49
N ALA A 308 20.37 -12.57 12.52
CA ALA A 308 20.79 -12.72 11.13
C ALA A 308 22.31 -12.60 10.95
N THR A 309 22.94 -11.63 11.61
CA THR A 309 24.39 -11.44 11.54
C THR A 309 25.16 -12.57 12.24
N GLY A 310 24.65 -13.07 13.37
CA GLY A 310 25.25 -14.21 14.08
C GLY A 310 25.18 -15.52 13.27
N ALA A 311 24.11 -15.71 12.50
CA ALA A 311 23.91 -16.91 11.68
C ALA A 311 24.45 -16.79 10.23
N GLY A 312 24.95 -15.61 9.84
CA GLY A 312 25.41 -15.38 8.46
C GLY A 312 24.26 -15.44 7.44
N GLU A 313 23.07 -15.00 7.80
CA GLU A 313 21.87 -15.05 6.97
C GLU A 313 21.62 -13.71 6.28
N ALA A 314 21.59 -13.72 4.94
CA ALA A 314 21.36 -12.52 4.14
C ALA A 314 20.51 -12.80 2.90
N VAL A 315 19.99 -11.72 2.34
CA VAL A 315 19.29 -11.72 1.05
C VAL A 315 19.94 -10.74 0.07
N ALA A 316 19.74 -11.00 -1.22
CA ALA A 316 20.17 -10.10 -2.28
C ALA A 316 19.26 -8.87 -2.34
N VAL A 317 19.85 -7.68 -2.38
CA VAL A 317 19.13 -6.42 -2.62
C VAL A 317 19.80 -5.65 -3.75
N ASP A 318 19.03 -5.30 -4.76
CA ASP A 318 19.46 -4.45 -5.86
C ASP A 318 19.82 -3.06 -5.36
N LEU A 319 20.89 -2.48 -5.91
CA LEU A 319 21.25 -1.09 -5.68
C LEU A 319 21.01 -0.29 -6.96
N GLY A 320 20.18 0.75 -6.87
CA GLY A 320 19.97 1.68 -7.99
C GLY A 320 21.18 2.60 -8.13
N LEU A 321 21.64 2.79 -9.37
CA LEU A 321 22.75 3.67 -9.72
C LEU A 321 22.27 4.75 -10.68
N ILE A 322 22.82 5.95 -10.53
CA ILE A 322 22.54 7.11 -11.36
C ILE A 322 23.86 7.70 -11.80
N ASP A 323 24.20 7.53 -13.07
CA ASP A 323 25.33 8.21 -13.67
C ASP A 323 24.88 9.61 -14.10
N VAL A 324 25.54 10.62 -13.54
CA VAL A 324 25.25 12.03 -13.77
C VAL A 324 26.16 12.56 -14.86
N HIS A 325 25.53 13.11 -15.89
CA HIS A 325 26.23 13.67 -17.05
C HIS A 325 25.95 15.18 -17.13
N PRO A 326 26.96 16.00 -17.45
CA PRO A 326 26.81 17.45 -17.51
C PRO A 326 26.00 17.91 -18.74
N GLY A 327 25.85 17.05 -19.75
CA GLY A 327 25.43 17.39 -21.12
C GLY A 327 24.18 18.27 -21.24
N HIS A 328 24.25 19.25 -22.15
CA HIS A 328 23.19 20.18 -22.51
C HIS A 328 22.82 20.06 -24.00
N GLY A 329 21.52 20.02 -24.32
CA GLY A 329 21.01 20.31 -25.66
C GLY A 329 21.69 19.52 -26.81
N SER A 330 22.17 20.24 -27.83
CA SER A 330 22.76 19.68 -29.06
C SER A 330 24.25 19.33 -28.96
N ASP A 331 24.85 19.40 -27.76
CA ASP A 331 26.20 18.89 -27.50
C ASP A 331 26.13 17.64 -26.58
N PRO A 332 25.83 16.45 -27.14
CA PRO A 332 25.68 15.20 -26.40
C PRO A 332 27.03 14.57 -26.00
N HIS A 333 28.15 15.25 -26.21
CA HIS A 333 29.49 14.73 -25.92
C HIS A 333 30.16 15.46 -24.76
N THR A 334 29.79 15.03 -23.57
CA THR A 334 30.75 14.19 -22.85
C THR A 334 29.99 12.93 -22.46
N GLY A 335 30.38 11.77 -23.01
CA GLY A 335 29.95 10.48 -22.46
C GLY A 335 30.46 10.26 -21.03
N ASP A 336 31.23 11.21 -20.51
CA ASP A 336 31.86 11.18 -19.22
C ASP A 336 30.79 11.24 -18.12
N VAL A 337 30.86 10.24 -17.25
CA VAL A 337 30.15 10.25 -15.99
C VAL A 337 30.94 11.16 -15.06
N VAL A 338 30.37 12.30 -14.69
CA VAL A 338 30.99 13.21 -13.72
C VAL A 338 30.88 12.64 -12.30
N ARG A 339 29.79 11.93 -12.03
CA ARG A 339 29.53 11.31 -10.73
C ARG A 339 28.52 10.18 -10.87
N THR A 340 28.71 9.12 -10.09
CA THR A 340 27.69 8.07 -9.91
C THR A 340 27.09 8.21 -8.52
N ARG A 341 25.76 8.27 -8.44
CA ARG A 341 25.00 8.23 -7.19
C ARG A 341 24.34 6.88 -7.01
N CYS A 342 24.15 6.48 -5.76
CA CYS A 342 23.37 5.29 -5.40
C CYS A 342 22.02 5.73 -4.82
N PHE A 343 20.98 4.92 -5.02
CA PHE A 343 19.70 5.07 -4.34
C PHE A 343 19.10 3.71 -4.03
N LEU A 344 18.46 3.60 -2.87
CA LEU A 344 17.87 2.34 -2.41
C LEU A 344 16.42 2.21 -2.78
N ASN A 345 15.64 3.29 -2.70
CA ASN A 345 14.19 3.24 -2.87
C ASN A 345 13.80 3.87 -4.18
N THR A 346 13.99 5.19 -4.30
CA THR A 346 13.40 5.94 -5.40
C THR A 346 14.23 7.15 -5.78
N ALA A 347 14.29 7.43 -7.07
CA ALA A 347 14.77 8.67 -7.64
C ALA A 347 13.63 9.37 -8.40
N SER A 348 13.68 10.70 -8.50
CA SER A 348 12.66 11.45 -9.22
C SER A 348 13.18 12.77 -9.79
N ILE A 349 12.54 13.20 -10.88
CA ILE A 349 12.79 14.47 -11.57
C ILE A 349 11.47 15.24 -11.65
N GLY A 350 11.54 16.56 -11.47
CA GLY A 350 10.39 17.45 -11.49
C GLY A 350 9.65 17.49 -10.15
N SER A 351 8.33 17.56 -10.20
CA SER A 351 7.52 17.94 -9.03
C SER A 351 7.14 16.79 -8.05
N TYR A 352 7.70 15.60 -8.23
CA TYR A 352 7.38 14.44 -7.38
C TYR A 352 7.79 14.60 -5.91
N PRO A 353 8.97 15.16 -5.56
CA PRO A 353 9.33 15.38 -4.15
C PRO A 353 8.34 16.31 -3.42
N GLU A 354 7.87 17.37 -4.10
CA GLU A 354 6.86 18.27 -3.56
C GLU A 354 5.52 17.54 -3.32
N LEU A 355 5.13 16.65 -4.24
CA LEU A 355 3.94 15.82 -4.12
C LEU A 355 3.99 14.91 -2.88
N VAL A 356 5.13 14.25 -2.65
CA VAL A 356 5.33 13.37 -1.49
C VAL A 356 5.30 14.19 -0.19
N ARG A 357 6.00 15.33 -0.15
CA ARG A 357 6.05 16.22 1.01
C ARG A 357 4.66 16.75 1.40
N LEU A 358 3.87 17.21 0.43
CA LEU A 358 2.51 17.70 0.67
C LEU A 358 1.57 16.57 1.11
N ARG A 359 1.69 15.37 0.52
CA ARG A 359 0.94 14.19 0.92
C ARG A 359 1.22 13.87 2.39
N GLU A 360 2.48 13.78 2.79
CA GLU A 360 2.87 13.42 4.16
C GLU A 360 2.39 14.43 5.19
N LYS A 361 2.44 15.72 4.85
CA LYS A 361 1.88 16.79 5.70
C LYS A 361 0.38 16.61 5.97
N TRP A 362 -0.39 16.14 4.99
CA TRP A 362 -1.86 16.05 5.09
C TRP A 362 -2.37 14.64 5.43
N GLN A 363 -1.55 13.61 5.25
CA GLN A 363 -1.92 12.22 5.50
C GLN A 363 -2.45 11.97 6.92
N PRO A 364 -1.88 12.52 8.01
CA PRO A 364 -2.40 12.30 9.35
C PRO A 364 -3.85 12.77 9.54
N ARG A 365 -4.26 13.82 8.80
CA ARG A 365 -5.58 14.44 8.95
C ARG A 365 -6.62 13.85 8.01
N TRP A 366 -6.23 13.53 6.77
CA TRP A 366 -7.16 13.15 5.69
C TRP A 366 -7.00 11.71 5.20
N GLY A 367 -6.01 10.97 5.72
CA GLY A 367 -5.66 9.64 5.24
C GLY A 367 -4.86 9.67 3.93
N LYS A 368 -4.33 8.50 3.54
CA LYS A 368 -3.33 8.36 2.46
C LYS A 368 -3.84 8.85 1.09
N TRP A 369 -5.02 8.41 0.66
CA TRP A 369 -5.55 8.68 -0.69
C TRP A 369 -6.09 10.10 -0.87
N PRO A 370 -6.90 10.66 0.05
CA PRO A 370 -7.36 12.03 -0.06
C PRO A 370 -6.22 13.04 0.03
N ALA A 371 -5.24 12.81 0.91
CA ALA A 371 -4.04 13.63 0.99
C ALA A 371 -3.24 13.62 -0.32
N PHE A 372 -3.08 12.45 -0.95
CA PHE A 372 -2.40 12.34 -2.24
C PHE A 372 -3.14 13.08 -3.36
N ALA A 373 -4.46 12.92 -3.46
CA ALA A 373 -5.26 13.62 -4.47
C ALA A 373 -5.19 15.15 -4.32
N ALA A 374 -5.28 15.64 -3.09
CA ALA A 374 -5.14 17.06 -2.79
C ALA A 374 -3.72 17.56 -3.13
N ALA A 375 -2.68 16.82 -2.74
CA ALA A 375 -1.30 17.16 -3.05
C ALA A 375 -1.07 17.21 -4.57
N LEU A 376 -1.62 16.25 -5.32
CA LEU A 376 -1.54 16.24 -6.78
C LEU A 376 -2.22 17.47 -7.39
N VAL A 377 -3.40 17.87 -6.91
CA VAL A 377 -4.08 19.09 -7.39
C VAL A 377 -3.21 20.33 -7.16
N VAL A 378 -2.59 20.46 -5.98
CA VAL A 378 -1.76 21.62 -5.65
C VAL A 378 -0.48 21.65 -6.48
N VAL A 379 0.24 20.53 -6.56
CA VAL A 379 1.46 20.40 -7.35
C VAL A 379 1.19 20.72 -8.82
N LEU A 380 0.18 20.08 -9.42
CA LEU A 380 -0.15 20.32 -10.82
C LEU A 380 -0.56 21.77 -11.10
N ARG A 381 -1.07 22.51 -10.11
CA ARG A 381 -1.42 23.93 -10.26
C ARG A 381 -0.22 24.87 -10.15
N ARG A 382 0.80 24.51 -9.36
CA ARG A 382 1.92 25.39 -9.02
C ARG A 382 3.20 25.08 -9.80
N SER A 383 3.44 23.83 -10.13
CA SER A 383 4.68 23.41 -10.77
C SER A 383 4.64 23.65 -12.28
N GLU A 384 5.82 23.85 -12.86
CA GLU A 384 6.02 23.94 -14.29
C GLU A 384 6.40 22.56 -14.87
N PRO A 385 5.94 22.21 -16.09
CA PRO A 385 6.37 20.99 -16.76
C PRO A 385 7.87 20.99 -17.07
N VAL A 386 8.51 19.84 -16.86
CA VAL A 386 9.90 19.59 -17.25
C VAL A 386 9.91 18.94 -18.63
N GLN A 387 10.76 19.43 -19.53
CA GLN A 387 11.00 18.80 -20.84
C GLN A 387 12.09 17.75 -20.71
N ILE A 388 11.73 16.49 -20.93
CA ILE A 388 12.66 15.37 -20.88
C ILE A 388 12.66 14.62 -22.21
N LYS A 389 13.80 14.03 -22.55
CA LYS A 389 13.94 13.10 -23.65
C LYS A 389 14.06 11.70 -23.08
N VAL A 390 13.13 10.83 -23.46
CA VAL A 390 13.13 9.42 -23.09
C VAL A 390 12.91 8.61 -24.37
N ASP A 391 13.72 7.58 -24.58
CA ASP A 391 13.71 6.76 -25.80
C ASP A 391 13.87 7.60 -27.09
N GLY A 392 14.72 8.61 -27.05
CA GLY A 392 14.98 9.51 -28.19
C GLY A 392 13.86 10.50 -28.49
N ARG A 393 12.79 10.56 -27.69
CA ARG A 393 11.65 11.47 -27.90
C ARG A 393 11.55 12.51 -26.80
N TRP A 394 11.45 13.77 -27.19
CA TRP A 394 11.15 14.87 -26.26
C TRP A 394 9.68 14.86 -25.86
N LEU A 395 9.42 14.97 -24.56
CA LEU A 395 8.09 15.05 -23.99
C LEU A 395 8.08 15.94 -22.74
N ALA A 396 6.95 16.64 -22.52
CA ALA A 396 6.74 17.42 -21.32
C ALA A 396 6.14 16.54 -20.22
N VAL A 397 6.73 16.53 -19.02
CA VAL A 397 6.23 15.81 -17.86
C VAL A 397 6.02 16.72 -16.66
N TRP A 398 5.05 16.41 -15.81
CA TRP A 398 4.94 17.00 -14.48
C TRP A 398 6.00 16.43 -13.53
N PHE A 399 6.26 15.13 -13.65
CA PHE A 399 7.32 14.44 -12.95
C PHE A 399 7.67 13.12 -13.63
N LEU A 400 8.88 12.65 -13.37
CA LEU A 400 9.37 11.31 -13.63
C LEU A 400 9.76 10.68 -12.30
N PHE A 401 9.33 9.45 -12.09
CA PHE A 401 9.64 8.60 -10.93
C PHE A 401 10.40 7.37 -11.43
N VAL A 402 11.47 7.01 -10.73
CA VAL A 402 12.29 5.83 -10.97
C VAL A 402 12.41 5.09 -9.64
N GLY A 403 11.75 3.94 -9.52
CA GLY A 403 11.87 3.05 -8.37
C GLY A 403 12.97 2.02 -8.58
N ASN A 404 13.72 1.70 -7.53
CA ASN A 404 14.63 0.55 -7.52
C ASN A 404 13.82 -0.73 -7.24
N GLY A 405 13.55 -1.50 -8.30
CA GLY A 405 12.60 -2.61 -8.30
C GLY A 405 11.18 -2.23 -8.72
N PRO A 406 10.35 -3.21 -9.11
CA PRO A 406 8.96 -3.00 -9.51
C PRO A 406 8.10 -2.52 -8.34
N TYR A 407 7.48 -1.34 -8.41
CA TYR A 407 6.53 -0.91 -7.37
C TYR A 407 5.11 -1.40 -7.66
N HIS A 408 4.33 -1.59 -6.59
CA HIS A 408 2.92 -1.91 -6.64
C HIS A 408 2.09 -0.88 -5.87
N PRO A 409 0.81 -0.67 -6.24
CA PRO A 409 0.13 -1.26 -7.40
C PRO A 409 0.56 -0.65 -8.75
N ARG A 410 0.47 -1.43 -9.82
CA ARG A 410 0.65 -0.95 -11.21
C ARG A 410 -0.51 -0.04 -11.62
N GLY A 411 -0.23 0.94 -12.48
CA GLY A 411 -1.26 1.85 -12.97
C GLY A 411 -1.83 2.80 -11.92
N MET A 412 -1.05 3.07 -10.88
CA MET A 412 -1.44 3.82 -9.69
C MET A 412 -0.22 4.48 -9.04
N VAL A 413 -0.40 5.11 -7.89
CA VAL A 413 0.69 5.64 -7.08
C VAL A 413 1.55 4.49 -6.54
N PRO A 414 2.89 4.52 -6.73
CA PRO A 414 3.79 3.57 -6.10
C PRO A 414 3.58 3.54 -4.58
N ALA A 415 3.41 2.35 -4.01
CA ALA A 415 3.11 2.20 -2.60
C ALA A 415 4.03 1.22 -1.85
N TRP A 416 4.41 0.09 -2.46
CA TRP A 416 5.39 -0.85 -1.90
C TRP A 416 6.10 -1.65 -2.99
N ARG A 417 7.17 -2.36 -2.63
CA ARG A 417 7.91 -3.27 -3.54
C ARG A 417 7.61 -4.73 -3.18
N PRO A 418 7.29 -5.60 -4.16
CA PRO A 418 7.07 -7.02 -3.94
C PRO A 418 8.39 -7.83 -3.97
N SER A 419 9.46 -7.26 -4.52
CA SER A 419 10.78 -7.88 -4.62
C SER A 419 11.89 -6.84 -4.50
N LEU A 420 13.05 -7.26 -4.00
CA LEU A 420 14.26 -6.40 -3.86
C LEU A 420 15.38 -6.75 -4.83
N ASP A 421 15.27 -7.85 -5.57
CA ASP A 421 16.32 -8.49 -6.39
C ASP A 421 15.87 -8.72 -7.84
N SER A 422 15.03 -7.83 -8.35
CA SER A 422 14.41 -7.97 -9.66
C SER A 422 15.35 -7.67 -10.85
N GLY A 423 16.44 -6.95 -10.62
CA GLY A 423 17.33 -6.42 -11.67
C GLY A 423 16.67 -5.33 -12.54
N LEU A 424 15.55 -4.74 -12.10
CA LEU A 424 14.75 -3.81 -12.90
C LEU A 424 14.46 -2.50 -12.15
N LEU A 425 14.31 -1.43 -12.92
CA LEU A 425 13.82 -0.13 -12.48
C LEU A 425 12.34 0.03 -12.85
N ASP A 426 11.52 0.57 -11.95
CA ASP A 426 10.13 0.95 -12.25
C ASP A 426 10.04 2.43 -12.61
N VAL A 427 9.83 2.70 -13.89
CA VAL A 427 9.84 4.05 -14.44
C VAL A 427 8.40 4.49 -14.69
N ARG A 428 7.99 5.57 -14.02
CA ARG A 428 6.63 6.12 -14.11
C ARG A 428 6.69 7.61 -14.37
N TRP A 429 5.92 8.11 -15.34
CA TRP A 429 5.83 9.55 -15.58
C TRP A 429 4.42 10.01 -15.87
N LEU A 430 4.18 11.28 -15.54
CA LEU A 430 2.91 11.94 -15.79
C LEU A 430 3.11 13.03 -16.85
N ARG A 431 2.58 12.80 -18.06
CA ARG A 431 2.65 13.70 -19.20
C ARG A 431 1.90 15.01 -18.97
N ALA A 432 2.54 16.11 -19.35
CA ALA A 432 2.01 17.46 -19.31
C ALA A 432 1.57 17.98 -20.68
N ASP A 433 2.11 17.42 -21.76
CA ASP A 433 1.87 17.78 -23.17
C ASP A 433 0.50 17.31 -23.74
N ILE A 434 -0.33 16.66 -22.92
CA ILE A 434 -1.68 16.23 -23.30
C ILE A 434 -2.71 17.30 -22.92
N ARG A 435 -3.65 17.57 -23.83
CA ARG A 435 -4.77 18.50 -23.55
C ARG A 435 -5.53 18.10 -22.29
N PHE A 436 -5.72 19.07 -21.39
CA PHE A 436 -6.32 18.87 -20.05
C PHE A 436 -5.57 17.86 -19.17
N SER A 437 -4.24 17.72 -19.33
CA SER A 437 -3.41 16.76 -18.59
C SER A 437 -3.68 16.77 -17.08
N ARG A 438 -3.78 17.97 -16.49
CA ARG A 438 -4.08 18.17 -15.07
C ARG A 438 -5.40 17.54 -14.64
N LEU A 439 -6.49 17.91 -15.31
CA LEU A 439 -7.84 17.39 -15.01
C LEU A 439 -7.89 15.87 -15.23
N ARG A 440 -7.29 15.39 -16.32
CA ARG A 440 -7.23 13.96 -16.63
C ARG A 440 -6.45 13.17 -15.58
N ALA A 441 -5.33 13.70 -15.07
CA ALA A 441 -4.55 13.06 -14.03
C ALA A 441 -5.34 12.94 -12.72
N VAL A 442 -5.98 14.03 -12.29
CA VAL A 442 -6.79 14.05 -11.06
C VAL A 442 -8.00 13.13 -11.18
N LEU A 443 -8.76 13.20 -12.26
CA LEU A 443 -9.91 12.31 -12.48
C LEU A 443 -9.48 10.84 -12.58
N ALA A 444 -8.39 10.56 -13.28
CA ALA A 444 -7.90 9.19 -13.40
C ALA A 444 -7.40 8.64 -12.06
N LEU A 445 -6.78 9.46 -11.20
CA LEU A 445 -6.43 9.05 -9.84
C LEU A 445 -7.69 8.77 -9.00
N VAL A 446 -8.66 9.69 -8.99
CA VAL A 446 -9.92 9.56 -8.21
C VAL A 446 -10.70 8.33 -8.65
N LEU A 447 -10.69 8.00 -9.95
CA LEU A 447 -11.37 6.82 -10.49
C LEU A 447 -10.51 5.53 -10.46
N ALA A 448 -9.29 5.57 -9.88
CA ALA A 448 -8.28 4.50 -9.97
C ALA A 448 -8.10 3.96 -11.40
N ALA A 449 -8.16 4.86 -12.37
CA ALA A 449 -7.96 4.60 -13.78
C ALA A 449 -6.66 5.22 -14.28
N LEU A 450 -5.73 5.57 -13.39
CA LEU A 450 -4.46 6.22 -13.76
C LEU A 450 -3.71 5.40 -14.81
N GLY A 451 -3.57 4.08 -14.62
CA GLY A 451 -2.96 3.16 -15.59
C GLY A 451 -3.68 3.03 -16.94
N HIS A 452 -4.94 3.46 -17.04
CA HIS A 452 -5.70 3.47 -18.30
C HIS A 452 -5.70 4.86 -18.95
N SER A 453 -5.13 5.86 -18.28
CA SER A 453 -5.13 7.23 -18.76
C SER A 453 -3.88 7.51 -19.57
N ARG A 454 -4.05 8.09 -20.77
CA ARG A 454 -2.93 8.48 -21.65
C ARG A 454 -1.94 9.46 -21.02
N VAL A 455 -2.31 10.13 -19.92
CA VAL A 455 -1.39 11.04 -19.21
C VAL A 455 -0.38 10.30 -18.34
N TYR A 456 -0.61 9.04 -18.03
CA TYR A 456 0.27 8.27 -17.16
C TYR A 456 0.88 7.13 -17.95
N HIS A 457 2.19 6.99 -17.81
CA HIS A 457 2.93 5.90 -18.40
C HIS A 457 3.76 5.22 -17.31
N GLN A 458 3.89 3.91 -17.46
CA GLN A 458 4.67 3.06 -16.57
C GLN A 458 5.38 2.01 -17.43
N ARG A 459 6.64 1.72 -17.10
CA ARG A 459 7.40 0.59 -17.66
C ARG A 459 8.46 0.11 -16.68
N GLU A 460 8.85 -1.14 -16.82
CA GLU A 460 9.96 -1.73 -16.09
C GLU A 460 11.14 -1.92 -17.06
N VAL A 461 12.32 -1.40 -16.72
CA VAL A 461 13.51 -1.41 -17.60
C VAL A 461 14.78 -1.65 -16.78
N GLY A 462 15.80 -2.28 -17.34
CA GLY A 462 17.10 -2.44 -16.65
C GLY A 462 17.95 -1.16 -16.65
N VAL A 463 17.78 -0.32 -17.68
CA VAL A 463 18.48 0.96 -17.85
C VAL A 463 17.50 2.01 -18.39
N LEU A 464 17.61 3.23 -17.89
CA LEU A 464 16.84 4.39 -18.36
C LEU A 464 17.79 5.57 -18.58
N ASP A 465 17.83 6.07 -19.80
CA ASP A 465 18.52 7.32 -20.14
C ASP A 465 17.52 8.47 -20.22
N VAL A 466 17.84 9.59 -19.56
CA VAL A 466 16.98 10.78 -19.52
C VAL A 466 17.81 12.03 -19.78
N GLU A 467 17.57 12.69 -20.90
CA GLU A 467 18.10 14.04 -21.16
C GLU A 467 17.06 15.09 -20.77
N LEU A 468 17.49 16.24 -20.26
CA LEU A 468 16.64 17.37 -19.91
C LEU A 468 16.98 18.54 -20.81
N ALA A 469 15.96 19.25 -21.31
CA ALA A 469 16.19 20.39 -22.19
C ALA A 469 16.89 21.55 -21.46
N VAL A 470 16.65 21.65 -20.16
CA VAL A 470 17.30 22.56 -19.21
C VAL A 470 17.74 21.73 -18.01
N PRO A 471 18.93 21.96 -17.43
CA PRO A 471 19.35 21.23 -16.24
C PRO A 471 18.28 21.26 -15.16
N GLY A 472 17.94 20.08 -14.66
CA GLY A 472 16.87 19.90 -13.70
C GLY A 472 17.35 19.15 -12.47
N MET A 473 16.69 19.42 -11.35
CA MET A 473 17.02 18.80 -10.07
C MET A 473 16.67 17.32 -10.06
N LEU A 474 17.61 16.52 -9.59
CA LEU A 474 17.44 15.13 -9.20
C LEU A 474 17.21 15.04 -7.69
N ALA A 475 16.18 14.31 -7.30
CA ALA A 475 15.96 13.91 -5.91
C ALA A 475 16.03 12.39 -5.77
N THR A 476 16.77 11.90 -4.78
CA THR A 476 16.88 10.47 -4.46
C THR A 476 16.56 10.24 -2.99
N ASP A 477 15.80 9.19 -2.70
CA ASP A 477 15.42 8.78 -1.34
C ASP A 477 14.87 9.91 -0.45
N GLY A 478 14.29 10.95 -1.07
CA GLY A 478 13.67 12.10 -0.40
C GLY A 478 14.55 13.36 -0.32
N GLU A 479 15.82 13.28 -0.73
CA GLU A 479 16.77 14.40 -0.68
C GLU A 479 17.08 14.93 -2.08
N VAL A 480 17.14 16.25 -2.22
CA VAL A 480 17.60 16.89 -3.47
C VAL A 480 19.11 16.83 -3.48
N ILE A 481 19.68 16.21 -4.51
CA ILE A 481 21.13 15.99 -4.57
C ILE A 481 21.79 17.01 -5.47
N GLU A 482 21.40 17.06 -6.75
CA GLU A 482 22.13 17.83 -7.74
C GLU A 482 21.29 18.18 -8.96
N THR A 483 21.85 19.05 -9.80
CA THR A 483 21.24 19.54 -11.04
C THR A 483 22.17 19.23 -12.19
N ALA A 484 21.67 18.52 -13.19
CA ALA A 484 22.40 18.13 -14.39
C ALA A 484 21.45 18.06 -15.59
N GLY A 485 22.02 18.04 -16.80
CA GLY A 485 21.27 17.99 -18.04
C GLY A 485 20.98 16.57 -18.55
N ARG A 486 21.66 15.53 -18.04
CA ARG A 486 21.35 14.13 -18.37
C ARG A 486 21.65 13.17 -17.22
N TYR A 487 20.78 12.17 -17.06
CA TYR A 487 20.90 11.12 -16.05
C TYR A 487 20.70 9.74 -16.67
N THR A 488 21.63 8.82 -16.40
CA THR A 488 21.48 7.40 -16.76
C THR A 488 21.20 6.60 -15.50
N PHE A 489 19.99 6.06 -15.38
CA PHE A 489 19.60 5.18 -14.28
C PHE A 489 19.85 3.72 -14.68
N ARG A 490 20.44 2.94 -13.79
CA ARG A 490 20.65 1.50 -13.97
C ARG A 490 20.61 0.78 -12.63
N VAL A 491 20.48 -0.54 -12.66
CA VAL A 491 20.70 -1.39 -11.49
C VAL A 491 22.17 -1.81 -11.45
N ALA A 492 22.77 -1.87 -10.26
CA ALA A 492 24.11 -2.40 -10.08
C ALA A 492 24.19 -3.86 -10.56
N GLU A 493 25.30 -4.25 -11.20
CA GLU A 493 25.47 -5.61 -11.74
C GLU A 493 25.46 -6.67 -10.65
N ARG A 494 25.95 -6.33 -9.45
CA ARG A 494 25.97 -7.19 -8.28
C ARG A 494 25.04 -6.61 -7.21
N PRO A 495 24.04 -7.36 -6.74
CA PRO A 495 23.21 -6.93 -5.62
C PRO A 495 24.05 -6.92 -4.34
N ILE A 496 23.71 -6.02 -3.41
CA ILE A 496 24.34 -5.98 -2.09
C ILE A 496 23.73 -7.07 -1.19
N PRO A 497 24.55 -7.84 -0.45
CA PRO A 497 24.03 -8.71 0.59
C PRO A 497 23.49 -7.87 1.76
N VAL A 498 22.24 -8.09 2.16
CA VAL A 498 21.66 -7.43 3.34
C VAL A 498 21.25 -8.50 4.34
N TYR A 499 21.75 -8.40 5.59
CA TYR A 499 21.43 -9.37 6.62
C TYR A 499 19.93 -9.38 6.91
N ARG A 500 19.35 -10.57 6.82
CA ARG A 500 17.93 -10.85 7.05
C ARG A 500 17.81 -12.27 7.55
N ARG A 501 17.12 -12.45 8.68
CA ARG A 501 16.86 -13.75 9.28
C ARG A 501 16.01 -14.63 8.36
N ASP A 502 16.39 -15.90 8.24
CA ASP A 502 15.63 -16.93 7.52
C ASP A 502 14.56 -17.54 8.44
N GLU A 503 13.32 -17.08 8.33
CA GLU A 503 12.24 -17.52 9.23
C GLU A 503 11.96 -19.03 9.21
N GLU A 504 12.35 -19.76 8.16
CA GLU A 504 12.22 -21.23 8.15
C GLU A 504 13.09 -21.89 9.22
N ARG A 505 14.20 -21.24 9.60
CA ARG A 505 15.13 -21.70 10.64
C ARG A 505 14.79 -21.21 12.05
N TRP A 506 13.90 -20.22 12.16
CA TRP A 506 13.57 -19.53 13.42
C TRP A 506 12.10 -19.69 13.83
N THR A 507 11.53 -20.88 13.61
CA THR A 507 10.13 -21.18 13.97
C THR A 507 9.91 -21.10 15.48
N GLY A 508 9.23 -20.05 15.96
CA GLY A 508 8.83 -19.93 17.38
C GLY A 508 9.04 -18.57 18.02
N ARG A 509 9.71 -17.61 17.35
CA ARG A 509 9.80 -16.22 17.84
C ARG A 509 8.64 -15.37 17.29
N HIS A 510 8.12 -14.48 18.14
CA HIS A 510 7.01 -13.61 17.77
C HIS A 510 7.49 -12.45 16.89
N ARG A 511 6.92 -12.31 15.69
CA ARG A 511 7.11 -11.11 14.86
C ARG A 511 6.02 -10.08 15.18
N PRO A 512 6.35 -8.90 15.72
CA PRO A 512 5.38 -7.92 16.19
C PRO A 512 4.49 -7.30 15.09
N PHE A 513 4.84 -7.47 13.80
CA PHE A 513 4.17 -6.80 12.68
C PHE A 513 3.40 -7.73 11.71
N LEU A 514 3.34 -9.05 11.97
CA LEU A 514 2.58 -10.02 11.15
C LEU A 514 1.17 -10.35 11.69
N GLY A 515 0.57 -9.43 12.45
CA GLY A 515 -0.75 -9.59 13.11
C GLY A 515 -1.96 -9.08 12.35
#